data_AF-F0YHH8-F1
#
_entry.id   AF-F0YHH8-F1
#
_cell.length_a   1.000
_cell.length_b   1.000
_cell.length_c   1.000
_cell.angle_alpha   90.00
_cell.angle_beta   90.00
_cell.angle_gamma   90.00
#
_symmetry.space_group_name_H-M   'P 1'
#
loop_
_entity.id
_entity.type
_entity.pdbx_description
1 polymer ?
#
loop_
_entity_poly.entity_id
_entity_poly.type
_entity_poly.pdbx_seq_one_letter_code
_entity_poly.pdbx_strand_id
1 'polypeptide(L)'
;RDGLGTMRYASGEVYKGDWHVGQRSGRGEMIYGTDKTNRYIGSWMNSKKHGPGTFYFGNGDIFVGEWSRGNMHGRGQYIFACGDSFIGFYSNGKKDHGDYYFTQNDTDYRGNWRDELFDGRGSTRYSNNETYLGNWMQGKRHGRDSCYVWPSGSRFNGTFEHGQLRKGLYRSANNMGEYEGSFVHGRRCGIGLARFDDGSVYRGQFQHDRMHGSGSYKFPCGSLYIGNYVKNK
;
A
#
# COMPACT_ATOMS: atom_id res chain seq x y z
N ARG A 1 -45.83 -8.84 -10.03
CA ARG A 1 -45.57 -8.52 -11.46
C ARG A 1 -44.19 -9.05 -11.75
N ASP A 2 -44.13 -9.98 -12.70
CA ASP A 2 -42.91 -10.70 -13.08
C ASP A 2 -42.63 -10.41 -14.55
N GLY A 3 -41.36 -10.40 -14.92
CA GLY A 3 -40.91 -10.12 -16.29
C GLY A 3 -40.26 -8.75 -16.47
N LEU A 4 -39.95 -8.41 -17.72
CA LEU A 4 -39.26 -7.18 -18.08
C LEU A 4 -40.16 -5.96 -17.93
N GLY A 5 -39.65 -4.90 -17.32
CA GLY A 5 -40.41 -3.67 -17.13
C GLY A 5 -39.55 -2.43 -16.94
N THR A 6 -40.15 -1.28 -17.23
CA THR A 6 -39.56 0.03 -16.91
C THR A 6 -40.38 0.69 -15.80
N MET A 7 -39.71 1.10 -14.72
CA MET A 7 -40.30 1.89 -13.65
C MET A 7 -39.68 3.28 -13.67
N ARG A 8 -40.52 4.32 -13.65
CA ARG A 8 -40.12 5.71 -13.51
C ARG A 8 -40.61 6.20 -12.17
N TYR A 9 -39.70 6.61 -11.30
CA TYR A 9 -40.02 7.07 -9.96
C TYR A 9 -40.26 8.59 -9.97
N ALA A 10 -41.10 9.08 -9.06
CA ALA A 10 -41.33 10.52 -8.90
C ALA A 10 -40.05 11.28 -8.50
N SER A 11 -39.07 10.58 -7.91
CA SER A 11 -37.72 11.06 -7.62
C SER A 11 -36.85 11.32 -8.86
N GLY A 12 -37.34 10.97 -10.06
CA GLY A 12 -36.60 11.08 -11.32
C GLY A 12 -35.79 9.83 -11.69
N GLU A 13 -35.67 8.86 -10.78
CA GLU A 13 -34.96 7.61 -11.01
C GLU A 13 -35.70 6.74 -12.05
N VAL A 14 -34.93 5.96 -12.82
CA VAL A 14 -35.48 5.06 -13.82
C VAL A 14 -34.82 3.70 -13.71
N TYR A 15 -35.64 2.67 -13.52
CA TYR A 15 -35.20 1.27 -13.61
C TYR A 15 -35.75 0.62 -14.87
N LYS A 16 -34.88 -0.10 -15.59
CA LYS A 16 -35.26 -0.96 -16.71
C LYS A 16 -34.60 -2.33 -16.52
N GLY A 17 -35.40 -3.38 -16.35
CA GLY A 17 -34.86 -4.72 -16.13
C GLY A 17 -35.91 -5.73 -15.69
N ASP A 18 -35.45 -6.86 -15.18
CA ASP A 18 -36.33 -7.92 -14.70
C ASP A 18 -36.97 -7.54 -13.36
N TRP A 19 -38.22 -8.00 -13.21
CA TRP A 19 -39.01 -7.90 -11.99
C TRP A 19 -39.43 -9.29 -11.54
N HIS A 20 -39.48 -9.49 -10.23
CA HIS A 20 -40.06 -10.68 -9.61
C HIS A 20 -40.81 -10.26 -8.33
N VAL A 21 -42.09 -10.59 -8.25
CA VAL A 21 -42.98 -10.24 -7.12
C VAL A 21 -42.93 -8.74 -6.78
N GLY A 22 -42.87 -7.89 -7.82
CA GLY A 22 -42.83 -6.42 -7.64
C GLY A 22 -41.49 -5.87 -7.13
N GLN A 23 -40.46 -6.71 -7.03
CA GLN A 23 -39.10 -6.31 -6.67
C GLN A 23 -38.19 -6.39 -7.89
N ARG A 24 -37.16 -5.52 -7.94
CA ARG A 24 -36.11 -5.61 -8.96
C ARG A 24 -35.33 -6.90 -8.72
N SER A 25 -35.18 -7.69 -9.77
CA SER A 25 -34.49 -8.98 -9.73
C SER A 25 -33.76 -9.19 -11.07
N GLY A 26 -33.01 -10.27 -11.23
CA GLY A 26 -32.35 -10.61 -12.50
C GLY A 26 -31.37 -9.53 -12.97
N ARG A 27 -31.38 -9.19 -14.26
CA ARG A 27 -30.53 -8.14 -14.82
C ARG A 27 -31.32 -6.84 -15.00
N GLY A 28 -30.66 -5.73 -14.76
CA GLY A 28 -31.29 -4.42 -14.95
C GLY A 28 -30.32 -3.25 -14.90
N GLU A 29 -30.79 -2.15 -15.47
CA GLU A 29 -30.16 -0.84 -15.44
C GLU A 29 -30.97 0.08 -14.51
N MET A 30 -30.28 0.75 -13.59
CA MET A 30 -30.83 1.82 -12.77
C MET A 30 -30.08 3.10 -13.06
N ILE A 31 -30.84 4.15 -13.41
CA ILE A 31 -30.37 5.52 -13.52
C ILE A 31 -30.88 6.27 -12.28
N TYR A 32 -29.96 6.82 -11.50
CA TYR A 32 -30.28 7.51 -10.25
C TYR A 32 -30.31 9.02 -10.47
N GLY A 33 -31.19 9.69 -9.72
CA GLY A 33 -31.32 11.15 -9.74
C GLY A 33 -31.90 11.71 -11.05
N THR A 34 -32.26 12.99 -11.01
CA THR A 34 -32.75 13.73 -12.19
C THR A 34 -31.64 14.14 -13.14
N ASP A 35 -30.41 14.30 -12.63
CA ASP A 35 -29.20 14.61 -13.39
C ASP A 35 -28.66 13.41 -14.19
N LYS A 36 -29.12 12.18 -13.85
CA LYS A 36 -28.77 10.92 -14.51
C LYS A 36 -27.27 10.64 -14.53
N THR A 37 -26.54 11.17 -13.55
CA THR A 37 -25.07 11.07 -13.46
C THR A 37 -24.61 9.74 -12.86
N ASN A 38 -25.39 9.19 -11.93
CA ASN A 38 -25.13 7.89 -11.32
C ASN A 38 -25.93 6.80 -12.02
N ARG A 39 -25.27 5.69 -12.37
CA ARG A 39 -25.91 4.60 -13.12
C ARG A 39 -25.35 3.24 -12.74
N TYR A 40 -26.21 2.26 -12.52
CA TYR A 40 -25.83 0.87 -12.28
C TYR A 40 -26.37 -0.03 -13.38
N ILE A 41 -25.53 -0.90 -13.90
CA ILE A 41 -25.92 -1.98 -14.83
C ILE A 41 -25.43 -3.28 -14.24
N GLY A 42 -26.33 -4.20 -13.95
CA GLY A 42 -25.90 -5.49 -13.43
C GLY A 42 -27.03 -6.31 -12.85
N SER A 43 -26.63 -7.25 -12.01
CA SER A 43 -27.54 -8.18 -11.36
C SER A 43 -28.20 -7.55 -10.12
N TRP A 44 -29.45 -7.95 -9.89
CA TRP A 44 -30.32 -7.50 -8.83
C TRP A 44 -30.93 -8.70 -8.10
N MET A 45 -31.09 -8.59 -6.78
CA MET A 45 -31.82 -9.55 -5.96
C MET A 45 -32.55 -8.80 -4.86
N ASN A 46 -33.86 -9.05 -4.73
CA ASN A 46 -34.73 -8.42 -3.73
C ASN A 46 -34.58 -6.89 -3.68
N SER A 47 -34.62 -6.26 -4.85
CA SER A 47 -34.44 -4.80 -5.02
C SER A 47 -33.07 -4.22 -4.63
N LYS A 48 -32.06 -5.06 -4.41
CA LYS A 48 -30.68 -4.64 -4.10
C LYS A 48 -29.72 -5.10 -5.20
N LYS A 49 -28.67 -4.30 -5.46
CA LYS A 49 -27.53 -4.71 -6.29
C LYS A 49 -26.94 -6.00 -5.70
N HIS A 50 -26.83 -7.05 -6.50
CA HIS A 50 -26.37 -8.35 -6.05
C HIS A 50 -25.80 -9.16 -7.22
N GLY A 51 -24.64 -9.79 -7.05
CA GLY A 51 -23.92 -10.45 -8.14
C GLY A 51 -23.09 -9.46 -8.97
N PRO A 52 -22.69 -9.82 -10.20
CA PRO A 52 -21.83 -8.97 -11.03
C PRO A 52 -22.57 -7.71 -11.51
N GLY A 53 -21.85 -6.59 -11.53
CA GLY A 53 -22.39 -5.33 -12.04
C GLY A 53 -21.34 -4.22 -12.17
N THR A 54 -21.69 -3.21 -12.96
CA THR A 54 -20.91 -1.99 -13.14
C THR A 54 -21.69 -0.80 -12.61
N PHE A 55 -21.03 0.04 -11.80
CA PHE A 55 -21.57 1.32 -11.34
C PHE A 55 -20.72 2.46 -11.92
N TYR A 56 -21.38 3.38 -12.60
CA TYR A 56 -20.83 4.63 -13.09
C TYR A 56 -21.25 5.71 -12.10
N PHE A 57 -20.28 6.36 -11.48
CA PHE A 57 -20.51 7.40 -10.51
C PHE A 57 -20.55 8.77 -11.20
N GLY A 58 -21.34 9.70 -10.66
CA GLY A 58 -21.49 11.02 -11.23
C GLY A 58 -20.23 11.89 -11.18
N ASN A 59 -19.26 11.52 -10.35
CA ASN A 59 -17.93 12.14 -10.31
C ASN A 59 -16.97 11.62 -11.40
N GLY A 60 -17.39 10.65 -12.23
CA GLY A 60 -16.59 10.02 -13.28
C GLY A 60 -15.92 8.71 -12.85
N ASP A 61 -16.01 8.31 -11.58
CA ASP A 61 -15.49 7.02 -11.14
C ASP A 61 -16.31 5.86 -11.74
N ILE A 62 -15.69 4.69 -11.86
CA ILE A 62 -16.33 3.46 -12.33
C ILE A 62 -15.95 2.32 -11.40
N PHE A 63 -16.93 1.57 -10.93
CA PHE A 63 -16.70 0.28 -10.27
C PHE A 63 -17.24 -0.86 -11.11
N VAL A 64 -16.40 -1.85 -11.40
CA VAL A 64 -16.76 -3.10 -12.07
C VAL A 64 -16.47 -4.24 -11.11
N GLY A 65 -17.48 -4.99 -10.68
CA GLY A 65 -17.22 -6.09 -9.75
C GLY A 65 -18.46 -6.77 -9.21
N GLU A 66 -18.23 -7.55 -8.16
CA GLU A 66 -19.29 -8.23 -7.43
C GLU A 66 -19.99 -7.29 -6.44
N TRP A 67 -21.29 -7.51 -6.27
CA TRP A 67 -22.15 -6.78 -5.36
C TRP A 67 -22.85 -7.76 -4.43
N SER A 68 -23.03 -7.39 -3.18
CA SER A 68 -23.83 -8.15 -2.23
C SER A 68 -24.66 -7.21 -1.38
N ARG A 69 -25.99 -7.41 -1.41
CA ARG A 69 -26.97 -6.66 -0.62
C ARG A 69 -26.82 -5.13 -0.74
N GLY A 70 -26.46 -4.65 -1.94
CA GLY A 70 -26.29 -3.22 -2.23
C GLY A 70 -24.87 -2.69 -2.11
N ASN A 71 -23.94 -3.45 -1.53
CA ASN A 71 -22.55 -3.03 -1.30
C ASN A 71 -21.60 -3.69 -2.30
N MET A 72 -20.48 -3.01 -2.60
CA MET A 72 -19.36 -3.65 -3.30
C MET A 72 -18.84 -4.82 -2.44
N HIS A 73 -18.62 -5.97 -3.06
CA HIS A 73 -18.22 -7.19 -2.36
C HIS A 73 -17.37 -8.07 -3.28
N GLY A 74 -16.65 -9.04 -2.73
CA GLY A 74 -15.88 -9.99 -3.53
C GLY A 74 -14.86 -9.28 -4.43
N ARG A 75 -14.62 -9.82 -5.63
CA ARG A 75 -13.65 -9.23 -6.56
C ARG A 75 -14.22 -8.01 -7.27
N GLY A 76 -13.41 -6.97 -7.42
CA GLY A 76 -13.78 -5.79 -8.19
C GLY A 76 -12.60 -4.89 -8.57
N GLN A 77 -12.84 -4.05 -9.56
CA GLN A 77 -11.96 -3.00 -10.02
C GLN A 77 -12.68 -1.66 -9.85
N TYR A 78 -12.02 -0.72 -9.16
CA TYR A 78 -12.44 0.67 -9.06
C TYR A 78 -11.49 1.51 -9.89
N ILE A 79 -12.03 2.24 -10.86
CA ILE A 79 -11.31 3.14 -11.75
C ILE A 79 -11.71 4.55 -11.32
N PHE A 80 -10.74 5.31 -10.84
CA PHE A 80 -10.96 6.67 -10.39
C PHE A 80 -10.97 7.62 -11.57
N ALA A 81 -11.75 8.70 -11.50
CA ALA A 81 -11.80 9.72 -12.54
C ALA A 81 -10.43 10.37 -12.82
N CYS A 82 -9.53 10.37 -11.84
CA CYS A 82 -8.15 10.84 -11.98
C CYS A 82 -7.24 9.90 -12.81
N GLY A 83 -7.71 8.69 -13.14
CA GLY A 83 -6.96 7.65 -13.85
C GLY A 83 -6.43 6.54 -12.94
N ASP A 84 -6.32 6.78 -11.62
CA ASP A 84 -5.89 5.76 -10.67
C ASP A 84 -6.83 4.55 -10.69
N SER A 85 -6.33 3.41 -10.22
CA SER A 85 -7.19 2.23 -10.10
C SER A 85 -6.85 1.37 -8.90
N PHE A 86 -7.88 0.72 -8.36
CA PHE A 86 -7.76 -0.35 -7.39
C PHE A 86 -8.34 -1.63 -7.97
N ILE A 87 -7.60 -2.73 -7.91
CA ILE A 87 -8.02 -4.06 -8.34
C ILE A 87 -7.84 -5.01 -7.16
N GLY A 88 -8.93 -5.56 -6.64
CA GLY A 88 -8.84 -6.40 -5.44
C GLY A 88 -10.16 -6.91 -4.92
N PHE A 89 -10.15 -7.25 -3.63
CA PHE A 89 -11.30 -7.74 -2.90
C PHE A 89 -11.94 -6.64 -2.06
N TYR A 90 -13.27 -6.70 -1.99
CA TYR A 90 -14.12 -5.80 -1.22
C TYR A 90 -14.95 -6.57 -0.20
N SER A 91 -15.13 -5.98 0.97
CA SER A 91 -16.04 -6.48 2.01
C SER A 91 -16.90 -5.34 2.53
N ASN A 92 -18.23 -5.49 2.44
CA ASN A 92 -19.21 -4.49 2.85
C ASN A 92 -18.91 -3.07 2.36
N GLY A 93 -18.52 -2.93 1.08
CA GLY A 93 -18.23 -1.64 0.46
C GLY A 93 -16.83 -1.10 0.71
N LYS A 94 -16.00 -1.76 1.52
CA LYS A 94 -14.62 -1.35 1.81
C LYS A 94 -13.61 -2.22 1.08
N LYS A 95 -12.46 -1.65 0.70
CA LYS A 95 -11.30 -2.42 0.20
C LYS A 95 -10.79 -3.33 1.32
N ASP A 96 -10.45 -4.57 0.97
CA ASP A 96 -9.90 -5.56 1.89
C ASP A 96 -8.42 -5.84 1.57
N HIS A 97 -8.14 -6.37 0.39
CA HIS A 97 -6.77 -6.54 -0.12
C HIS A 97 -6.74 -6.46 -1.65
N GLY A 98 -5.63 -5.99 -2.20
CA GLY A 98 -5.48 -5.84 -3.64
C GLY A 98 -4.36 -4.89 -4.03
N ASP A 99 -4.39 -4.53 -5.31
CA ASP A 99 -3.40 -3.71 -5.97
C ASP A 99 -3.97 -2.33 -6.25
N TYR A 100 -3.23 -1.28 -5.96
CA TYR A 100 -3.55 0.10 -6.30
C TYR A 100 -2.46 0.66 -7.20
N TYR A 101 -2.88 1.26 -8.32
CA TYR A 101 -2.01 1.83 -9.33
C TYR A 101 -2.20 3.35 -9.34
N PHE A 102 -1.16 4.07 -8.96
CA PHE A 102 -1.09 5.52 -8.98
C PHE A 102 -0.59 5.98 -10.35
N THR A 103 -1.49 6.55 -11.15
CA THR A 103 -1.18 6.96 -12.53
C THR A 103 -0.30 8.20 -12.60
N GLN A 104 -0.39 9.09 -11.62
CA GLN A 104 0.36 10.35 -11.62
C GLN A 104 1.88 10.15 -11.47
N ASN A 105 2.32 9.05 -10.86
CA ASN A 105 3.72 8.85 -10.49
C ASN A 105 4.18 7.40 -10.64
N ASP A 106 3.55 6.61 -11.53
CA ASP A 106 3.89 5.23 -11.85
C ASP A 106 4.28 4.39 -10.61
N THR A 107 3.50 4.55 -9.55
CA THR A 107 3.71 3.86 -8.27
C THR A 107 2.61 2.83 -8.10
N ASP A 108 2.96 1.67 -7.55
CA ASP A 108 1.98 0.65 -7.17
C ASP A 108 2.06 0.29 -5.70
N TYR A 109 0.94 -0.09 -5.12
CA TYR A 109 0.86 -0.74 -3.82
C TYR A 109 0.09 -2.05 -3.97
N ARG A 110 0.61 -3.13 -3.41
CA ARG A 110 -0.05 -4.44 -3.35
C ARG A 110 -0.08 -4.92 -1.90
N GLY A 111 -1.26 -5.14 -1.34
CA GLY A 111 -1.35 -5.57 0.06
C GLY A 111 -2.72 -5.39 0.67
N ASN A 112 -2.77 -5.38 2.00
CA ASN A 112 -4.02 -5.25 2.74
C ASN A 112 -4.40 -3.79 3.00
N TRP A 113 -5.69 -3.59 3.20
CA TRP A 113 -6.31 -2.29 3.37
C TRP A 113 -7.18 -2.30 4.62
N ARG A 114 -7.19 -1.17 5.32
CA ARG A 114 -8.12 -0.92 6.42
C ARG A 114 -8.44 0.57 6.46
N ASP A 115 -9.74 0.88 6.50
CA ASP A 115 -10.25 2.26 6.56
C ASP A 115 -9.59 3.18 5.50
N GLU A 116 -9.58 2.70 4.25
CA GLU A 116 -9.00 3.38 3.08
C GLU A 116 -7.49 3.62 3.12
N LEU A 117 -6.79 3.05 4.09
CA LEU A 117 -5.33 3.15 4.24
C LEU A 117 -4.65 1.79 4.05
N PHE A 118 -3.39 1.82 3.60
CA PHE A 118 -2.52 0.65 3.64
C PHE A 118 -2.36 0.14 5.07
N ASP A 119 -2.61 -1.14 5.31
CA ASP A 119 -2.51 -1.75 6.64
C ASP A 119 -2.05 -3.21 6.51
N GLY A 120 -1.34 -3.74 7.50
CA GLY A 120 -0.81 -5.10 7.44
C GLY A 120 0.29 -5.27 6.39
N ARG A 121 0.45 -6.49 5.86
CA ARG A 121 1.55 -6.81 4.93
C ARG A 121 1.26 -6.26 3.54
N GLY A 122 2.27 -5.63 2.93
CA GLY A 122 2.19 -5.17 1.54
C GLY A 122 3.53 -4.81 0.95
N SER A 123 3.53 -4.59 -0.35
CA SER A 123 4.67 -4.15 -1.14
C SER A 123 4.32 -2.91 -1.95
N THR A 124 5.31 -2.07 -2.22
CA THR A 124 5.17 -0.96 -3.17
C THR A 124 6.41 -0.87 -4.04
N ARG A 125 6.18 -0.55 -5.31
CA ARG A 125 7.21 -0.10 -6.25
C ARG A 125 6.92 1.36 -6.57
N TYR A 126 7.89 2.23 -6.34
CA TYR A 126 7.79 3.64 -6.67
C TYR A 126 8.33 3.89 -8.09
N SER A 127 7.96 5.02 -8.69
CA SER A 127 8.43 5.42 -10.04
C SER A 127 9.94 5.48 -10.17
N ASN A 128 10.65 5.80 -9.09
CA ASN A 128 12.12 5.85 -9.09
C ASN A 128 12.77 4.47 -8.92
N ASN A 129 12.01 3.38 -9.08
CA ASN A 129 12.41 1.99 -8.86
C ASN A 129 12.80 1.66 -7.40
N GLU A 130 12.48 2.52 -6.44
CA GLU A 130 12.49 2.10 -5.03
C GLU A 130 11.45 1.01 -4.81
N THR A 131 11.78 0.07 -3.93
CA THR A 131 10.83 -0.94 -3.49
C THR A 131 10.80 -1.04 -1.99
N TYR A 132 9.61 -1.30 -1.46
CA TYR A 132 9.42 -1.67 -0.07
C TYR A 132 8.55 -2.92 -0.02
N LEU A 133 8.96 -3.86 0.83
CA LEU A 133 8.17 -5.03 1.21
C LEU A 133 8.18 -5.09 2.74
N GLY A 134 7.02 -5.00 3.37
CA GLY A 134 6.97 -5.02 4.83
C GLY A 134 5.56 -4.85 5.37
N ASN A 135 5.47 -4.52 6.66
CA ASN A 135 4.19 -4.20 7.28
C ASN A 135 3.87 -2.69 7.14
N TRP A 136 2.59 -2.40 7.17
CA TRP A 136 1.99 -1.08 7.11
C TRP A 136 1.03 -0.93 8.28
N MET A 137 0.90 0.28 8.79
CA MET A 137 -0.06 0.63 9.82
C MET A 137 -0.53 2.05 9.55
N GLN A 138 -1.83 2.22 9.30
CA GLN A 138 -2.43 3.52 9.04
C GLN A 138 -1.69 4.30 7.93
N GLY A 139 -1.42 3.63 6.81
CA GLY A 139 -0.76 4.21 5.63
C GLY A 139 0.76 4.42 5.77
N LYS A 140 1.38 4.04 6.89
CA LYS A 140 2.83 4.21 7.12
C LYS A 140 3.54 2.87 7.24
N ARG A 141 4.75 2.77 6.67
CA ARG A 141 5.66 1.63 6.89
C ARG A 141 5.87 1.41 8.38
N HIS A 142 5.70 0.19 8.85
CA HIS A 142 5.74 -0.16 10.26
C HIS A 142 6.19 -1.61 10.44
N GLY A 143 6.65 -1.98 11.63
CA GLY A 143 6.93 -3.36 12.01
C GLY A 143 8.31 -3.85 11.59
N ARG A 144 8.60 -5.09 11.96
CA ARG A 144 9.87 -5.79 11.72
C ARG A 144 9.87 -6.48 10.35
N ASP A 145 10.99 -7.12 10.02
CA ASP A 145 11.17 -7.99 8.85
C ASP A 145 10.81 -7.32 7.52
N SER A 146 11.01 -6.01 7.44
CA SER A 146 10.78 -5.22 6.24
C SER A 146 12.04 -5.13 5.41
N CYS A 147 11.90 -5.18 4.09
CA CYS A 147 12.97 -4.99 3.11
C CYS A 147 12.70 -3.69 2.36
N TYR A 148 13.69 -2.81 2.30
CA TYR A 148 13.66 -1.59 1.49
C TYR A 148 14.85 -1.60 0.54
N VAL A 149 14.62 -1.32 -0.74
CA VAL A 149 15.66 -1.23 -1.76
C VAL A 149 15.60 0.16 -2.38
N TRP A 150 16.71 0.88 -2.30
CA TRP A 150 16.89 2.20 -2.91
C TRP A 150 17.21 2.07 -4.41
N PRO A 151 17.08 3.16 -5.21
CA PRO A 151 17.41 3.11 -6.64
C PRO A 151 18.87 2.75 -6.89
N SER A 152 19.75 3.07 -5.94
CA SER A 152 21.18 2.71 -5.99
C SER A 152 21.42 1.20 -5.91
N GLY A 153 20.42 0.39 -5.57
CA GLY A 153 20.56 -1.03 -5.24
C GLY A 153 20.98 -1.28 -3.79
N SER A 154 21.25 -0.23 -3.01
CA SER A 154 21.45 -0.36 -1.57
C SER A 154 20.17 -0.91 -0.95
N ARG A 155 20.30 -1.68 0.14
CA ARG A 155 19.16 -2.35 0.76
C ARG A 155 19.18 -2.26 2.28
N PHE A 156 18.01 -2.23 2.87
CA PHE A 156 17.82 -2.29 4.31
C PHE A 156 16.83 -3.39 4.68
N ASN A 157 17.23 -4.22 5.62
CA ASN A 157 16.41 -5.26 6.21
C ASN A 157 16.25 -4.95 7.70
N GLY A 158 15.02 -4.66 8.15
CA GLY A 158 14.83 -4.34 9.55
C GLY A 158 13.45 -3.80 9.91
N THR A 159 13.45 -2.96 10.94
CA THR A 159 12.25 -2.42 11.58
C THR A 159 11.98 -1.00 11.13
N PHE A 160 10.73 -0.73 10.77
CA PHE A 160 10.19 0.60 10.56
C PHE A 160 9.21 0.97 11.68
N GLU A 161 9.21 2.23 12.10
CA GLU A 161 8.16 2.80 12.94
C GLU A 161 7.74 4.14 12.35
N HIS A 162 6.43 4.31 12.13
CA HIS A 162 5.84 5.53 11.57
C HIS A 162 6.54 6.03 10.30
N GLY A 163 6.92 5.11 9.41
CA GLY A 163 7.58 5.42 8.15
C GLY A 163 9.10 5.60 8.24
N GLN A 164 9.69 5.52 9.43
CA GLN A 164 11.11 5.76 9.68
C GLN A 164 11.87 4.46 9.94
N LEU A 165 13.10 4.38 9.43
CA LEU A 165 14.06 3.33 9.79
C LEU A 165 14.34 3.39 11.31
N ARG A 166 14.31 2.25 11.99
CA ARG A 166 14.57 2.18 13.44
C ARG A 166 15.77 1.33 13.79
N LYS A 167 15.78 0.08 13.34
CA LYS A 167 16.89 -0.85 13.59
C LYS A 167 16.93 -1.92 12.51
N GLY A 168 18.12 -2.23 12.02
CA GLY A 168 18.28 -3.27 11.02
C GLY A 168 19.67 -3.29 10.40
N LEU A 169 19.75 -4.05 9.32
CA LEU A 169 20.93 -4.24 8.51
C LEU A 169 20.81 -3.43 7.23
N TYR A 170 21.67 -2.44 7.06
CA TYR A 170 21.88 -1.71 5.82
C TYR A 170 23.07 -2.29 5.07
N ARG A 171 22.92 -2.53 3.76
CA ARG A 171 24.00 -2.93 2.86
C ARG A 171 24.09 -1.92 1.72
N SER A 172 25.26 -1.32 1.56
CA SER A 172 25.55 -0.41 0.46
C SER A 172 25.72 -1.17 -0.84
N ALA A 173 25.23 -0.61 -1.95
CA ALA A 173 25.57 -1.10 -3.29
C ALA A 173 26.89 -0.51 -3.84
N ASN A 174 27.40 0.56 -3.24
CA ASN A 174 28.57 1.30 -3.74
C ASN A 174 29.86 0.90 -3.02
N ASN A 175 29.99 -0.37 -2.63
CA ASN A 175 31.17 -0.90 -1.96
C ASN A 175 31.59 -0.14 -0.68
N MET A 176 30.60 0.35 0.08
CA MET A 176 30.83 1.03 1.38
C MET A 176 30.57 0.10 2.58
N GLY A 177 30.38 -1.19 2.33
CA GLY A 177 30.11 -2.17 3.37
C GLY A 177 28.68 -2.24 3.85
N GLU A 178 28.55 -2.81 5.05
CA GLU A 178 27.29 -3.03 5.75
C GLU A 178 27.30 -2.39 7.14
N TYR A 179 26.11 -2.03 7.62
CA TYR A 179 25.88 -1.53 8.96
C TYR A 179 24.69 -2.22 9.59
N GLU A 180 24.91 -2.83 10.75
CA GLU A 180 23.85 -3.36 11.61
C GLU A 180 23.73 -2.47 12.86
N GLY A 181 22.57 -1.87 13.05
CA GLY A 181 22.35 -0.99 14.21
C GLY A 181 21.09 -0.17 14.11
N SER A 182 21.07 0.93 14.86
CA SER A 182 19.88 1.78 15.00
C SER A 182 19.97 3.02 14.09
N PHE A 183 18.81 3.56 13.76
CA PHE A 183 18.67 4.71 12.88
C PHE A 183 17.73 5.75 13.49
N VAL A 184 18.09 7.03 13.34
CA VAL A 184 17.26 8.19 13.68
C VAL A 184 17.33 9.18 12.54
N HIS A 185 16.15 9.54 11.99
CA HIS A 185 16.03 10.37 10.77
C HIS A 185 16.87 9.84 9.61
N GLY A 186 16.87 8.52 9.41
CA GLY A 186 17.63 7.84 8.36
C GLY A 186 19.15 7.76 8.58
N ARG A 187 19.67 8.27 9.70
CA ARG A 187 21.11 8.28 10.01
C ARG A 187 21.46 7.27 11.07
N ARG A 188 22.61 6.60 10.93
CA ARG A 188 23.13 5.64 11.90
C ARG A 188 23.33 6.31 13.25
N CYS A 189 22.87 5.66 14.31
CA CYS A 189 22.96 6.16 15.68
C CYS A 189 23.00 5.04 16.72
N GLY A 190 23.47 5.36 17.93
CA GLY A 190 23.54 4.40 19.03
C GLY A 190 24.56 3.30 18.76
N ILE A 191 24.47 2.17 19.47
CA ILE A 191 25.42 1.08 19.30
C ILE A 191 25.14 0.34 17.99
N GLY A 192 26.18 0.09 17.21
CA GLY A 192 26.11 -0.67 15.96
C GLY A 192 27.42 -1.33 15.56
N LEU A 193 27.34 -2.08 14.47
CA LEU A 193 28.44 -2.81 13.85
C LEU A 193 28.52 -2.39 12.38
N ALA A 194 29.64 -1.77 11.98
CA ALA A 194 29.95 -1.51 10.58
C ALA A 194 31.04 -2.48 10.12
N ARG A 195 30.83 -3.11 8.96
CA ARG A 195 31.88 -3.85 8.24
C ARG A 195 32.10 -3.16 6.92
N PHE A 196 33.34 -2.83 6.62
CA PHE A 196 33.71 -2.11 5.41
C PHE A 196 34.32 -3.08 4.39
N ASP A 197 34.28 -2.71 3.11
CA ASP A 197 34.75 -3.55 2.01
C ASP A 197 36.25 -3.78 2.02
N ASP A 198 37.02 -2.89 2.65
CA ASP A 198 38.45 -3.10 2.90
C ASP A 198 38.73 -4.21 3.95
N GLY A 199 37.68 -4.80 4.53
CA GLY A 199 37.75 -5.83 5.57
C GLY A 199 37.81 -5.28 6.99
N SER A 200 37.85 -3.96 7.16
CA SER A 200 37.84 -3.35 8.48
C SER A 200 36.46 -3.44 9.14
N VAL A 201 36.44 -3.48 10.47
CA VAL A 201 35.21 -3.65 11.26
C VAL A 201 35.22 -2.68 12.43
N TYR A 202 34.16 -1.88 12.55
CA TYR A 202 33.92 -1.04 13.70
C TYR A 202 32.72 -1.53 14.51
N ARG A 203 32.88 -1.68 15.82
CA ARG A 203 31.80 -1.96 16.77
C ARG A 203 31.82 -0.89 17.85
N GLY A 204 30.79 -0.05 17.91
CA GLY A 204 30.77 1.05 18.86
C GLY A 204 29.56 1.96 18.69
N GLN A 205 29.62 3.14 19.29
CA GLN A 205 28.52 4.10 19.20
C GLN A 205 28.62 4.90 17.90
N PHE A 206 27.46 5.25 17.36
CA PHE A 206 27.30 6.12 16.21
C PHE A 206 26.48 7.35 16.60
N GLN A 207 26.84 8.49 16.02
CA GLN A 207 26.06 9.71 16.08
C GLN A 207 26.06 10.36 14.70
N HIS A 208 24.88 10.48 14.09
CA HIS A 208 24.68 11.09 12.77
C HIS A 208 25.66 10.53 11.71
N ASP A 209 25.65 9.20 11.54
CA ASP A 209 26.51 8.47 10.60
C ASP A 209 28.01 8.46 10.92
N ARG A 210 28.43 8.96 12.08
CA ARG A 210 29.85 8.97 12.47
C ARG A 210 30.10 8.08 13.68
N MET A 211 31.23 7.39 13.68
CA MET A 211 31.76 6.70 14.85
C MET A 211 31.96 7.74 15.96
N HIS A 212 31.44 7.42 17.14
CA HIS A 212 31.42 8.31 18.30
C HIS A 212 31.51 7.48 19.59
N GLY A 213 31.88 8.11 20.70
CA GLY A 213 31.92 7.45 22.00
C GLY A 213 32.84 6.23 22.03
N SER A 214 32.56 5.28 22.92
CA SER A 214 33.38 4.08 23.06
C SER A 214 33.14 3.09 21.91
N GLY A 215 34.23 2.53 21.36
CA GLY A 215 34.15 1.48 20.35
C GLY A 215 35.47 0.75 20.13
N SER A 216 35.41 -0.30 19.31
CA SER A 216 36.57 -1.02 18.81
C SER A 216 36.61 -1.00 17.28
N TYR A 217 37.79 -0.75 16.70
CA TYR A 217 38.04 -0.79 15.27
C TYR A 217 39.11 -1.82 14.97
N LYS A 218 38.74 -2.86 14.22
CA LYS A 218 39.65 -3.87 13.70
C LYS A 218 40.05 -3.47 12.28
N PHE A 219 41.33 -3.24 12.07
CA PHE A 219 41.89 -2.92 10.77
C PHE A 219 42.00 -4.18 9.89
N PRO A 220 42.13 -4.03 8.56
CA PRO A 220 42.27 -5.17 7.65
C PRO A 220 43.49 -6.05 7.98
N CYS A 221 44.57 -5.44 8.47
CA CYS A 221 45.77 -6.15 8.93
C CYS A 221 45.59 -6.92 10.25
N GLY A 222 44.41 -6.85 10.87
CA GLY A 222 44.08 -7.54 12.12
C GLY A 222 44.40 -6.75 13.39
N SER A 223 45.12 -5.63 13.29
CA SER A 223 45.33 -4.73 14.43
C SER A 223 44.00 -4.18 14.96
N LEU A 224 43.98 -3.86 16.25
CA LEU A 224 42.77 -3.47 16.97
C LEU A 224 43.02 -2.18 17.74
N TYR A 225 42.18 -1.18 17.52
CA TYR A 225 42.09 0.00 18.37
C TYR A 225 40.83 -0.09 19.22
N ILE A 226 40.96 0.13 20.54
CA ILE A 226 39.85 0.23 21.48
C ILE A 226 39.98 1.58 22.17
N GLY A 227 38.94 2.41 22.08
CA GLY A 227 39.01 3.74 22.64
C GLY A 227 37.75 4.56 22.42
N ASN A 228 37.88 5.84 22.73
CA ASN A 228 36.83 6.83 22.51
C ASN A 228 36.99 7.47 21.12
N TYR A 229 35.88 7.77 20.46
CA TYR A 229 35.82 8.36 19.11
C TYR A 229 35.05 9.68 19.13
N VAL A 230 35.51 10.66 18.37
CA VAL A 230 34.83 11.94 18.14
C VAL A 230 34.76 12.20 16.64
N LYS A 231 33.58 11.96 16.05
CA LYS A 231 33.31 12.21 14.62
C LYS A 231 34.30 11.48 13.71
N ASN A 232 34.45 10.17 13.90
CA ASN A 232 35.37 9.28 13.18
C ASN A 232 36.87 9.43 13.51
N LYS A 233 37.25 10.25 14.49
CA LYS A 233 38.63 10.42 14.94
C LYS A 233 38.83 9.89 16.34
#